data_AF-G0UZ12-F1
#
_entry.id   AF-G0UZ12-F1
#
_cell.length_a   1.000
_cell.length_b   1.000
_cell.length_c   1.000
_cell.angle_alpha   90.00
_cell.angle_beta   90.00
_cell.angle_gamma   90.00
#
_symmetry.space_group_name_H-M   'P 1'
#
loop_
_entity.id
_entity.type
_entity.pdbx_description
1 polymer ?
#
loop_
_entity_poly.entity_id
_entity_poly.type
_entity_poly.pdbx_seq_one_letter_code
_entity_poly.pdbx_strand_id
1 'polypeptide(L)'
;MMEADVIRLSMEVEAAAARNADLSRQVDQLHEELALSTACSANKVSLVTEGTQADFTALQSVALDLDDLLFEVSEMMFRLYPTSSVDLSTRGNVDLSQLAELSQRCLHGVRSLRTAWETKLDGYNQFIENMQKSHGEYYSSLELKECQLRVKEQECDTLMGENARLLTQCRTLEQQLKAAHEATRESGKEITRLLQRTSELEEERQCLLDREKAAASTLVSLRAECVRNPWSTLAGAKARSPIAEGDLSPLMAPHATRCTPTTGSNAVPCASSVSDMVSAFQGSPSDKHFPQLCLTPESVIDYYCKVKQHSTIG
;
A
#
# COMPACT_ATOMS: atom_id res chain seq x y z
N MET A 1 -9.79 21.76 27.28
CA MET A 1 -9.13 20.99 26.20
C MET A 1 -10.12 20.87 25.07
N MET A 2 -9.77 21.34 23.87
CA MET A 2 -10.71 21.33 22.75
C MET A 2 -10.76 19.94 22.12
N GLU A 3 -11.94 19.52 21.67
CA GLU A 3 -12.20 18.23 21.00
C GLU A 3 -11.22 17.95 19.86
N ALA A 4 -10.77 19.01 19.17
CA ALA A 4 -9.74 18.96 18.13
C ALA A 4 -8.35 18.51 18.64
N ASP A 5 -7.96 18.85 19.88
CA ASP A 5 -6.69 18.42 20.46
C ASP A 5 -6.69 16.92 20.76
N VAL A 6 -7.85 16.39 21.18
CA VAL A 6 -8.02 14.96 21.46
C VAL A 6 -7.97 14.14 20.17
N ILE A 7 -8.62 14.60 19.11
CA ILE A 7 -8.60 13.95 17.79
C ILE A 7 -7.18 13.97 17.20
N ARG A 8 -6.47 15.09 17.28
CA ARG A 8 -5.07 15.18 16.81
C ARG A 8 -4.16 14.22 17.55
N LEU A 9 -4.28 14.17 18.88
CA LEU A 9 -3.49 13.25 19.70
C LEU A 9 -3.81 11.79 19.36
N SER A 10 -5.08 11.45 19.13
CA SER A 10 -5.50 10.11 18.71
C SER A 10 -4.88 9.71 17.37
N MET A 11 -4.89 10.61 16.37
CA MET A 11 -4.27 10.36 15.08
C MET A 11 -2.74 10.21 15.18
N GLU A 12 -2.08 11.00 16.02
CA GLU A 12 -0.63 10.88 16.26
C GLU A 12 -0.28 9.53 16.91
N VAL A 13 -1.08 9.08 17.88
CA VAL A 13 -0.92 7.76 18.52
C VAL A 13 -1.14 6.63 17.52
N GLU A 14 -2.15 6.73 16.67
CA GLU A 14 -2.44 5.71 15.65
C GLU A 14 -1.34 5.66 14.56
N ALA A 15 -0.85 6.82 14.13
CA ALA A 15 0.28 6.92 13.19
C ALA A 15 1.61 6.43 13.82
N ALA A 16 1.78 6.57 15.14
CA ALA A 16 2.92 6.00 15.86
C ALA A 16 2.78 4.48 16.01
N ALA A 17 1.57 3.97 16.28
CA ALA A 17 1.29 2.55 16.37
C ALA A 17 1.52 1.83 15.03
N ALA A 18 1.08 2.42 13.91
CA ALA A 18 1.31 1.89 12.58
C ALA A 18 2.82 1.81 12.25
N ARG A 19 3.57 2.88 12.54
CA ARG A 19 5.03 2.89 12.35
C ARG A 19 5.75 1.86 13.22
N ASN A 20 5.32 1.67 14.47
CA ASN A 20 5.87 0.63 15.33
C ASN A 20 5.56 -0.79 14.81
N ALA A 21 4.36 -1.02 14.28
CA ALA A 21 4.01 -2.31 13.69
C ALA A 21 4.86 -2.63 12.44
N ASP A 22 5.13 -1.63 11.59
CA ASP A 22 6.01 -1.78 10.43
C ASP A 22 7.47 -2.03 10.84
N LEU A 23 7.97 -1.31 11.84
CA LEU A 23 9.32 -1.53 12.37
C LEU A 23 9.46 -2.94 12.97
N SER A 24 8.45 -3.42 13.71
CA SER A 24 8.46 -4.80 14.23
C SER A 24 8.52 -5.83 13.11
N ARG A 25 7.74 -5.66 12.02
CA ARG A 25 7.81 -6.55 10.86
C ARG A 25 9.19 -6.56 10.21
N GLN A 26 9.83 -5.41 10.08
CA GLN A 26 11.19 -5.33 9.52
C GLN A 26 12.21 -6.03 10.42
N VAL A 27 12.08 -5.90 11.74
CA VAL A 27 12.95 -6.61 12.69
C VAL A 27 12.76 -8.12 12.57
N ASP A 28 11.51 -8.61 12.50
CA ASP A 28 11.22 -10.03 12.34
C ASP A 28 11.79 -10.57 11.02
N GLN A 29 11.63 -9.83 9.92
CA GLN A 29 12.21 -10.19 8.62
C GLN A 29 13.73 -10.24 8.65
N LEU A 30 14.38 -9.23 9.24
CA LEU A 30 15.84 -9.22 9.41
C LEU A 30 16.31 -10.37 10.32
N HIS A 31 15.51 -10.77 11.31
CA HIS A 31 15.82 -11.90 12.18
C HIS A 31 15.72 -13.23 11.43
N GLU A 32 14.72 -13.39 10.56
CA GLU A 32 14.57 -14.55 9.67
C GLU A 32 15.73 -14.61 8.65
N GLU A 33 16.10 -13.48 8.06
CA GLU A 33 17.26 -13.38 7.16
C GLU A 33 18.58 -13.72 7.87
N LEU A 34 18.77 -13.26 9.12
CA LEU A 34 19.91 -13.64 9.96
C LEU A 34 19.91 -15.12 10.31
N ALA A 35 18.75 -15.72 10.61
CA ALA A 35 18.62 -17.14 10.90
C ALA A 35 18.98 -17.99 9.67
N LEU A 36 18.55 -17.59 8.48
CA LEU A 36 18.91 -18.24 7.21
C LEU A 36 20.40 -18.06 6.89
N SER A 37 20.96 -16.87 7.12
CA SER A 37 22.38 -16.57 6.88
C SER A 37 23.31 -17.32 7.84
N THR A 38 22.95 -17.41 9.12
CA THR A 38 23.72 -18.15 10.13
C THR A 38 23.69 -19.67 9.88
N ALA A 39 22.55 -20.21 9.45
CA ALA A 39 22.46 -21.61 8.99
C ALA A 39 23.34 -21.87 7.75
N CYS A 40 23.37 -20.93 6.80
CA CYS A 40 24.26 -21.02 5.64
C CYS A 40 25.76 -20.83 5.98
N SER A 41 26.10 -20.01 6.98
CA SER A 41 27.49 -19.82 7.40
C SER A 41 28.03 -21.01 8.21
N ALA A 42 27.19 -21.62 9.06
CA ALA A 42 27.57 -22.83 9.81
C ALA A 42 27.88 -24.00 8.86
N ASN A 43 27.09 -24.15 7.79
CA ASN A 43 27.33 -25.16 6.75
C ASN A 43 28.57 -24.88 5.89
N LYS A 44 28.94 -23.61 5.66
CA LYS A 44 30.16 -23.25 4.91
C LYS A 44 31.45 -23.45 5.70
N VAL A 45 31.43 -23.27 7.02
CA VAL A 45 32.62 -23.52 7.86
C VAL A 45 32.88 -25.03 8.03
N SER A 46 31.83 -25.85 8.13
CA SER A 46 31.96 -27.33 8.15
C SER A 46 32.52 -27.89 6.83
N LEU A 47 32.09 -27.37 5.67
CA LEU A 47 32.54 -27.86 4.36
C LEU A 47 34.02 -27.59 4.06
N VAL A 48 34.57 -26.47 4.56
CA VAL A 48 35.97 -26.08 4.33
C VAL A 48 36.92 -26.85 5.26
N THR A 49 36.49 -27.24 6.45
CA THR A 49 37.29 -28.09 7.35
C THR A 49 37.25 -29.58 6.97
N GLU A 50 36.14 -30.06 6.39
CA GLU A 50 36.02 -31.46 5.94
C GLU A 50 36.78 -31.74 4.64
N GLY A 51 36.86 -30.75 3.73
CA GLY A 51 37.52 -30.93 2.43
C GLY A 51 39.03 -31.25 2.51
N THR A 52 39.75 -30.70 3.49
CA THR A 52 41.18 -31.01 3.68
C THR A 52 41.46 -32.16 4.66
N GLN A 53 40.46 -32.54 5.47
CA GLN A 53 40.61 -33.59 6.48
C GLN A 53 40.17 -34.97 5.96
N ALA A 54 39.19 -35.02 5.06
CA ALA A 54 38.75 -36.25 4.38
C ALA A 54 39.84 -36.84 3.47
N ASP A 55 40.63 -35.98 2.81
CA ASP A 55 41.73 -36.43 1.95
C ASP A 55 42.86 -37.08 2.78
N PHE A 56 43.12 -36.61 4.00
CA PHE A 56 44.16 -37.18 4.86
C PHE A 56 43.70 -38.47 5.54
N THR A 57 42.43 -38.57 5.96
CA THR A 57 41.88 -39.77 6.58
C THR A 57 41.63 -40.89 5.57
N ALA A 58 41.23 -40.57 4.34
CA ALA A 58 41.13 -41.55 3.25
C ALA A 58 42.50 -42.07 2.81
N LEU A 59 43.53 -41.21 2.75
CA LEU A 59 44.90 -41.66 2.47
C LEU A 59 45.45 -42.53 3.61
N GLN A 60 45.12 -42.19 4.86
CA GLN A 60 45.52 -42.95 6.03
C GLN A 60 44.80 -44.30 6.11
N SER A 61 43.51 -44.38 5.77
CA SER A 61 42.79 -45.66 5.71
C SER A 61 43.33 -46.56 4.60
N VAL A 62 43.62 -46.02 3.42
CA VAL A 62 44.23 -46.77 2.32
C VAL A 62 45.64 -47.24 2.69
N ALA A 63 46.42 -46.43 3.41
CA ALA A 63 47.73 -46.83 3.90
C ALA A 63 47.66 -47.94 4.96
N LEU A 64 46.68 -47.88 5.86
CA LEU A 64 46.42 -48.94 6.85
C LEU A 64 45.96 -50.23 6.20
N ASP A 65 45.04 -50.16 5.22
CA ASP A 65 44.59 -51.32 4.45
C ASP A 65 45.76 -51.96 3.66
N LEU A 66 46.69 -51.14 3.16
CA LEU A 66 47.90 -51.62 2.48
C LEU A 66 48.89 -52.30 3.46
N ASP A 67 49.05 -51.74 4.66
CA ASP A 67 49.89 -52.29 5.71
C ASP A 67 49.32 -53.63 6.22
N ASP A 68 48.00 -53.72 6.40
CA ASP A 68 47.32 -54.96 6.78
C ASP A 68 47.48 -56.03 5.68
N LEU A 69 47.35 -55.65 4.40
CA LEU A 69 47.58 -56.56 3.28
C LEU A 69 49.05 -57.01 3.20
N LEU A 70 50.01 -56.11 3.42
CA LEU A 70 51.43 -56.43 3.47
C LEU A 70 51.75 -57.34 4.66
N PHE A 71 51.07 -57.16 5.79
CA PHE A 71 51.18 -58.02 6.96
C PHE A 71 50.62 -59.42 6.68
N GLU A 72 49.44 -59.53 6.07
CA GLU A 72 48.85 -60.82 5.68
C GLU A 72 49.71 -61.55 4.64
N VAL A 73 50.26 -60.83 3.65
CA VAL A 73 51.17 -61.39 2.64
C VAL A 73 52.48 -61.84 3.28
N SER A 74 53.06 -61.06 4.19
CA SER A 74 54.30 -61.43 4.88
C SER A 74 54.09 -62.58 5.87
N GLU A 75 52.95 -62.66 6.55
CA GLU A 75 52.57 -63.81 7.38
C GLU A 75 52.34 -65.06 6.53
N MET A 76 51.66 -64.96 5.39
CA MET A 76 51.55 -66.04 4.42
C MET A 76 52.93 -66.49 3.94
N MET A 77 53.79 -65.56 3.54
CA MET A 77 55.14 -65.86 3.08
C MET A 77 55.99 -66.50 4.19
N PHE A 78 55.84 -66.08 5.43
CA PHE A 78 56.51 -66.66 6.59
C PHE A 78 56.01 -68.08 6.90
N ARG A 79 54.69 -68.32 6.83
CA ARG A 79 54.09 -69.65 7.00
C ARG A 79 54.38 -70.59 5.82
N LEU A 80 54.54 -70.03 4.62
CA LEU A 80 54.87 -70.76 3.39
C LEU A 80 56.39 -71.05 3.27
N TYR A 81 57.24 -70.20 3.84
CA TYR A 81 58.70 -70.33 3.81
C TYR A 81 59.33 -70.00 5.19
N PRO A 82 59.12 -70.84 6.22
CA PRO A 82 59.74 -70.64 7.53
C PRO A 82 61.19 -71.10 7.46
N THR A 83 62.13 -70.18 7.19
CA THR A 83 63.60 -70.24 7.43
C THR A 83 64.25 -71.64 7.49
N SER A 84 63.91 -72.49 6.55
CA SER A 84 64.51 -73.79 6.27
C SER A 84 64.52 -73.93 4.76
N SER A 85 65.64 -74.40 4.20
CA SER A 85 65.76 -74.68 2.78
C SER A 85 64.61 -75.61 2.38
N VAL A 86 63.62 -75.07 1.69
CA VAL A 86 62.44 -75.83 1.26
C VAL A 86 62.89 -76.83 0.22
N ASP A 87 63.06 -78.08 0.66
CA ASP A 87 63.10 -79.21 -0.25
C ASP A 87 61.70 -79.37 -0.86
N LEU A 88 61.54 -78.86 -2.08
CA LEU A 88 60.31 -78.92 -2.87
C LEU A 88 59.98 -80.37 -3.33
N SER A 89 60.81 -81.37 -2.98
CA SER A 89 60.62 -82.76 -3.41
C SER A 89 59.48 -83.50 -2.71
N THR A 90 58.96 -83.00 -1.57
CA THR A 90 57.92 -83.68 -0.77
C THR A 90 56.54 -83.04 -0.80
N ARG A 91 56.32 -82.01 -1.63
CA ARG A 91 54.98 -81.46 -1.92
C ARG A 91 54.32 -82.11 -3.14
N GLY A 92 54.67 -83.36 -3.40
CA GLY A 92 54.30 -84.10 -4.61
C GLY A 92 52.82 -84.47 -4.76
N ASN A 93 51.91 -84.07 -3.87
CA ASN A 93 50.47 -84.41 -3.96
C ASN A 93 49.54 -83.49 -3.13
N VAL A 94 49.86 -82.21 -2.97
CA VAL A 94 48.79 -81.23 -2.69
C VAL A 94 48.43 -80.64 -4.04
N ASP A 95 47.30 -81.12 -4.56
CA ASP A 95 46.77 -80.92 -5.90
C ASP A 95 47.04 -79.51 -6.45
N LEU A 96 47.97 -79.39 -7.42
CA LEU A 96 48.25 -78.18 -8.18
C LEU A 96 46.98 -77.55 -8.78
N SER A 97 45.92 -78.34 -8.96
CA SER A 97 44.59 -77.89 -9.38
C SER A 97 43.90 -77.00 -8.34
N GLN A 98 44.06 -77.24 -7.03
CA GLN A 98 43.47 -76.37 -5.99
C GLN A 98 44.13 -74.99 -5.95
N LEU A 99 45.45 -74.91 -6.10
CA LEU A 99 46.15 -73.62 -6.16
C LEU A 99 45.78 -72.86 -7.43
N ALA A 100 45.68 -73.56 -8.57
CA ALA A 100 45.21 -72.96 -9.82
C ALA A 100 43.77 -72.44 -9.68
N GLU A 101 42.88 -73.20 -9.04
CA GLU A 101 41.49 -72.79 -8.80
C GLU A 101 41.41 -71.56 -7.88
N LEU A 102 42.17 -71.53 -6.78
CA LEU A 102 42.23 -70.36 -5.89
C LEU A 102 42.77 -69.11 -6.62
N SER A 103 43.80 -69.28 -7.46
CA SER A 103 44.35 -68.17 -8.26
C SER A 103 43.32 -67.63 -9.26
N GLN A 104 42.52 -68.50 -9.88
CA GLN A 104 41.45 -68.10 -10.79
C GLN A 104 40.31 -67.40 -10.05
N ARG A 105 39.91 -67.89 -8.87
CA ARG A 105 38.90 -67.22 -8.03
C ARG A 105 39.38 -65.83 -7.59
N CYS A 106 40.64 -65.69 -7.19
CA CYS A 106 41.23 -64.41 -6.82
C CYS A 106 41.22 -63.42 -8.02
N LEU A 107 41.69 -63.86 -9.19
CA LEU A 107 41.63 -63.05 -10.42
C LEU A 107 40.20 -62.65 -10.81
N HIS A 108 39.23 -63.56 -10.63
CA HIS A 108 37.82 -63.25 -10.86
C HIS A 108 37.30 -62.21 -9.87
N GLY A 109 37.65 -62.34 -8.58
CA GLY A 109 37.31 -61.37 -7.54
C GLY A 109 37.88 -59.98 -7.82
N VAL A 110 39.16 -59.88 -8.21
CA VAL A 110 39.80 -58.62 -8.59
C VAL A 110 39.13 -57.98 -9.80
N ARG A 111 38.78 -58.77 -10.83
CA ARG A 111 38.04 -58.27 -12.00
C ARG A 111 36.64 -57.78 -11.63
N SER A 112 35.91 -58.53 -10.80
CA SER A 112 34.58 -58.15 -10.32
C SER A 112 34.62 -56.86 -9.49
N LEU A 113 35.60 -56.74 -8.60
CA LEU A 113 35.82 -55.55 -7.80
C LEU A 113 36.13 -54.35 -8.70
N ARG A 114 37.03 -54.52 -9.67
CA ARG A 114 37.34 -53.49 -10.65
C ARG A 114 36.09 -53.00 -11.40
N THR A 115 35.26 -53.90 -11.91
CA THR A 115 34.03 -53.50 -12.60
C THR A 115 33.03 -52.79 -11.67
N ALA A 116 32.95 -53.20 -10.40
CA ALA A 116 32.11 -52.53 -9.41
C ALA A 116 32.63 -51.11 -9.09
N TRP A 117 33.94 -50.91 -9.07
CA TRP A 117 34.54 -49.59 -8.89
C TRP A 117 34.37 -48.69 -10.12
N GLU A 118 34.58 -49.21 -11.32
CA GLU A 118 34.37 -48.47 -12.58
C GLU A 118 32.91 -48.00 -12.69
N THR A 119 31.94 -48.89 -12.44
CA THR A 119 30.51 -48.52 -12.45
C THR A 119 30.14 -47.49 -11.37
N LYS A 120 30.75 -47.58 -10.18
CA LYS A 120 30.53 -46.58 -9.12
C LYS A 120 31.14 -45.23 -9.48
N LEU A 121 32.33 -45.22 -10.09
CA LEU A 121 32.99 -44.01 -10.56
C LEU A 121 32.17 -43.33 -11.67
N ASP A 122 31.67 -44.11 -12.64
CA ASP A 122 30.79 -43.61 -13.69
C ASP A 122 29.50 -43.00 -13.12
N GLY A 123 28.91 -43.65 -12.11
CA GLY A 123 27.75 -43.12 -11.39
C GLY A 123 28.02 -41.78 -10.68
N TYR A 124 29.19 -41.63 -10.06
CA TYR A 124 29.58 -40.34 -9.46
C TYR A 124 29.84 -39.26 -10.50
N ASN A 125 30.49 -39.59 -11.63
CA ASN A 125 30.69 -38.65 -12.71
C ASN A 125 29.36 -38.13 -13.26
N GLN A 126 28.40 -39.04 -13.51
CA GLN A 126 27.07 -38.66 -13.95
C GLN A 126 26.32 -37.81 -12.92
N PHE A 127 26.46 -38.13 -11.62
CA PHE A 127 25.88 -37.33 -10.56
C PHE A 127 26.48 -35.91 -10.53
N ILE A 128 27.80 -35.78 -10.66
CA ILE A 128 28.50 -34.49 -10.70
C ILE A 128 28.04 -33.67 -11.92
N GLU A 129 27.96 -34.28 -13.10
CA GLU A 129 27.47 -33.62 -14.31
C GLU A 129 26.04 -33.10 -14.15
N ASN A 130 25.13 -33.92 -13.60
CA ASN A 130 23.75 -33.53 -13.34
C ASN A 130 23.65 -32.40 -12.31
N MET A 131 24.46 -32.46 -11.26
CA MET A 131 24.57 -31.37 -10.27
C MET A 131 25.07 -30.08 -10.94
N GLN A 132 26.15 -30.12 -11.72
CA GLN A 132 26.67 -28.95 -12.42
C GLN A 132 25.66 -28.35 -13.39
N LYS A 133 24.94 -29.19 -14.13
CA LYS A 133 23.87 -28.76 -15.05
C LYS A 133 22.73 -28.08 -14.29
N SER A 134 22.21 -28.71 -13.23
CA SER A 134 21.13 -28.12 -12.44
C SER A 134 21.53 -26.81 -11.76
N HIS A 135 22.79 -26.70 -11.31
CA HIS A 135 23.34 -25.44 -10.81
C HIS A 135 23.40 -24.36 -11.90
N GLY A 136 23.85 -24.70 -13.11
CA GLY A 136 23.86 -23.76 -14.24
C GLY A 136 22.47 -23.28 -14.63
N GLU A 137 21.49 -24.18 -14.66
CA GLU A 137 20.08 -23.85 -14.90
C GLU A 137 19.50 -22.94 -13.81
N TYR A 138 19.83 -23.22 -12.55
CA TYR A 138 19.42 -22.39 -11.41
C TYR A 138 19.93 -20.95 -11.53
N TYR A 139 21.22 -20.75 -11.80
CA TYR A 139 21.79 -19.42 -11.96
C TYR A 139 21.23 -18.68 -13.18
N SER A 140 21.04 -19.39 -14.31
CA SER A 140 20.42 -18.79 -15.50
C SER A 140 18.98 -18.34 -15.22
N SER A 141 18.22 -19.13 -14.46
CA SER A 141 16.87 -18.78 -14.00
C SER A 141 16.88 -17.58 -13.05
N LEU A 142 17.84 -17.54 -12.12
CA LEU A 142 18.01 -16.43 -11.18
C LEU A 142 18.30 -15.12 -11.92
N GLU A 143 19.22 -15.11 -12.87
CA GLU A 143 19.56 -13.93 -13.69
C GLU A 143 18.34 -13.42 -14.48
N LEU A 144 17.55 -14.34 -15.04
CA LEU A 144 16.30 -13.99 -15.73
C LEU A 144 15.30 -13.34 -14.76
N LYS A 145 15.17 -13.87 -13.54
CA LYS A 145 14.28 -13.33 -12.52
C LYS A 145 14.73 -11.95 -12.04
N GLU A 146 16.03 -11.75 -11.84
CA GLU A 146 16.58 -10.42 -11.54
C GLU A 146 16.28 -9.41 -12.65
N CYS A 147 16.42 -9.81 -13.91
CA CYS A 147 16.06 -8.94 -15.04
C CYS A 147 14.56 -8.60 -15.05
N GLN A 148 13.69 -9.57 -14.78
CA GLN A 148 12.24 -9.32 -14.66
C GLN A 148 11.92 -8.36 -13.52
N LEU A 149 12.62 -8.50 -12.39
CA LEU A 149 12.43 -7.65 -11.21
C LEU A 149 12.83 -6.19 -11.53
N ARG A 150 13.99 -5.97 -12.17
CA ARG A 150 14.41 -4.62 -12.61
C ARG A 150 13.42 -3.97 -13.57
N VAL A 151 12.84 -4.72 -14.50
CA VAL A 151 11.80 -4.20 -15.42
C VAL A 151 10.55 -3.79 -14.62
N LYS A 152 10.17 -4.58 -13.61
CA LYS A 152 9.01 -4.27 -12.76
C LYS A 152 9.26 -3.08 -11.83
N GLU A 153 10.48 -2.91 -11.32
CA GLU A 153 10.88 -1.71 -10.58
C GLU A 153 10.76 -0.45 -11.45
N GLN A 154 11.26 -0.50 -12.69
CA GLN A 154 11.11 0.61 -13.63
C GLN A 154 9.65 0.93 -13.92
N GLU A 155 8.80 -0.09 -14.10
CA GLU A 155 7.36 0.10 -14.27
C GLU A 155 6.73 0.79 -13.05
N CYS A 156 7.08 0.36 -11.84
CA CYS A 156 6.64 1.01 -10.60
C CYS A 156 7.09 2.49 -10.53
N ASP A 157 8.34 2.79 -10.87
CA ASP A 157 8.85 4.16 -10.87
C ASP A 157 8.09 5.05 -11.87
N THR A 158 7.79 4.53 -13.06
CA THR A 158 6.97 5.27 -14.04
C THR A 158 5.57 5.55 -13.53
N LEU A 159 4.91 4.54 -12.92
CA LEU A 159 3.57 4.68 -12.35
C LEU A 159 3.55 5.64 -11.15
N MET A 160 4.59 5.63 -10.31
CA MET A 160 4.74 6.61 -9.23
C MET A 160 4.88 8.03 -9.78
N GLY A 161 5.68 8.22 -10.83
CA GLY A 161 5.81 9.51 -11.52
C GLY A 161 4.48 10.01 -12.10
N GLU A 162 3.72 9.13 -12.75
CA GLU A 162 2.40 9.45 -13.28
C GLU A 162 1.39 9.78 -12.17
N ASN A 163 1.36 9.01 -11.08
CA ASN A 163 0.52 9.29 -9.92
C ASN A 163 0.85 10.63 -9.28
N ALA A 164 2.13 10.95 -9.11
CA ALA A 164 2.55 12.25 -8.59
C ALA A 164 2.04 13.40 -9.48
N ARG A 165 2.16 13.24 -10.82
CA ARG A 165 1.63 14.22 -11.78
C ARG A 165 0.11 14.36 -11.66
N LEU A 166 -0.64 13.26 -11.62
CA LEU A 166 -2.10 13.28 -11.48
C LEU A 166 -2.52 13.95 -10.16
N LEU A 167 -1.84 13.66 -9.05
CA LEU A 167 -2.10 14.32 -7.77
C LEU A 167 -1.90 15.84 -7.85
N THR A 168 -0.86 16.31 -8.56
CA THR A 168 -0.68 17.75 -8.77
C THR A 168 -1.81 18.35 -9.61
N GLN A 169 -2.28 17.65 -10.64
CA GLN A 169 -3.41 18.09 -11.46
C GLN A 169 -4.71 18.15 -10.65
N CYS A 170 -4.99 17.13 -9.83
CA CYS A 170 -6.15 17.13 -8.94
C CYS A 170 -6.12 18.32 -7.98
N ARG A 171 -4.97 18.60 -7.35
CA ARG A 171 -4.82 19.76 -6.46
C ARG A 171 -5.06 21.09 -7.20
N THR A 172 -4.58 21.23 -8.44
CA THR A 172 -4.82 22.43 -9.25
C THR A 172 -6.31 22.58 -9.58
N LEU A 173 -6.99 21.50 -9.98
CA LEU A 173 -8.42 21.52 -10.26
C LEU A 173 -9.26 21.82 -9.02
N GLU A 174 -8.89 21.26 -7.87
CA GLU A 174 -9.52 21.58 -6.58
C GLU A 174 -9.36 23.06 -6.21
N GLN A 175 -8.18 23.65 -6.45
CA GLN A 175 -7.95 25.08 -6.24
C GLN A 175 -8.79 25.93 -7.18
N GLN A 176 -8.89 25.57 -8.46
CA GLN A 176 -9.74 26.26 -9.43
C GLN A 176 -11.21 26.17 -9.04
N LEU A 177 -11.67 25.01 -8.59
CA LEU A 177 -13.04 24.81 -8.13
C LEU A 177 -13.36 25.67 -6.89
N LYS A 178 -12.42 25.75 -5.94
CA LYS A 178 -12.56 26.63 -4.76
C LYS A 178 -12.65 28.11 -5.17
N ALA A 179 -11.77 28.57 -6.06
CA ALA A 179 -11.80 29.94 -6.55
C ALA A 179 -13.11 30.27 -7.29
N ALA A 180 -13.63 29.34 -8.10
CA ALA A 180 -14.92 29.51 -8.77
C ALA A 180 -16.10 29.57 -7.78
N HIS A 181 -16.07 28.77 -6.71
CA HIS A 181 -17.07 28.83 -5.65
C HIS A 181 -17.02 30.16 -4.89
N GLU A 182 -15.83 30.66 -4.58
CA GLU A 182 -15.65 31.96 -3.93
C GLU A 182 -16.17 33.10 -4.82
N ALA A 183 -15.83 33.09 -6.12
CA ALA A 183 -16.35 34.07 -7.08
C ALA A 183 -17.88 34.02 -7.18
N THR A 184 -18.46 32.82 -7.23
CA THR A 184 -19.93 32.65 -7.26
C THR A 184 -20.58 33.17 -5.97
N ARG A 185 -19.94 32.94 -4.82
CA ARG A 185 -20.39 33.46 -3.52
C ARG A 185 -20.34 34.99 -3.48
N GLU A 186 -19.30 35.60 -4.04
CA GLU A 186 -19.18 37.05 -4.14
C GLU A 186 -20.23 37.66 -5.07
N SER A 187 -20.43 37.07 -6.25
CA SER A 187 -21.52 37.50 -7.15
C SER A 187 -22.89 37.32 -6.51
N GLY A 188 -23.10 36.26 -5.72
CA GLY A 188 -24.34 36.06 -4.98
C GLY A 188 -24.60 37.16 -3.95
N LYS A 189 -23.57 37.59 -3.20
CA LYS A 189 -23.68 38.73 -2.28
C LYS A 189 -24.00 40.03 -3.01
N GLU A 190 -23.40 40.26 -4.17
CA GLU A 190 -23.65 41.45 -4.98
C GLU A 190 -25.08 41.47 -5.53
N ILE A 191 -25.58 40.34 -6.02
CA ILE A 191 -26.98 40.18 -6.43
C ILE A 191 -27.92 40.52 -5.26
N THR A 192 -27.67 40.00 -4.06
CA THR A 192 -28.50 40.30 -2.88
C THR A 192 -28.50 41.79 -2.53
N ARG A 193 -27.34 42.48 -2.64
CA ARG A 193 -27.26 43.93 -2.42
C ARG A 193 -28.05 44.72 -3.47
N LEU A 194 -27.91 44.35 -4.74
CA LEU A 194 -28.64 44.99 -5.83
C LEU A 194 -30.15 44.79 -5.66
N LEU A 195 -30.60 43.59 -5.27
CA LEU A 195 -32.01 43.31 -4.98
C LEU A 195 -32.54 44.17 -3.83
N GLN A 196 -31.77 44.31 -2.75
CA GLN A 196 -32.14 45.20 -1.64
C GLN A 196 -32.23 46.66 -2.09
N ARG A 197 -31.28 47.12 -2.92
CA ARG A 197 -31.32 48.48 -3.45
C ARG A 197 -32.52 48.70 -4.37
N THR A 198 -32.89 47.71 -5.18
CA THR A 198 -34.10 47.80 -6.01
C THR A 198 -35.36 47.86 -5.16
N SER A 199 -35.47 47.10 -4.07
CA SER A 199 -36.63 47.19 -3.17
C SER A 199 -36.73 48.54 -2.47
N GLU A 200 -35.63 49.12 -2.02
CA GLU A 200 -35.61 50.48 -1.44
C GLU A 200 -36.10 51.53 -2.45
N LEU A 201 -35.65 51.45 -3.70
CA LEU A 201 -36.08 52.36 -4.77
C LEU A 201 -37.56 52.17 -5.13
N GLU A 202 -38.08 50.94 -5.06
CA GLU A 202 -39.51 50.67 -5.24
C GLU A 202 -40.36 51.26 -4.11
N GLU A 203 -39.89 51.18 -2.85
CA GLU A 203 -40.53 51.83 -1.71
C GLU A 203 -40.53 53.36 -1.82
N GLU A 204 -39.40 53.96 -2.24
CA GLU A 204 -39.30 55.39 -2.50
C GLU A 204 -40.26 55.84 -3.61
N ARG A 205 -40.33 55.07 -4.71
CA ARG A 205 -41.28 55.31 -5.80
C ARG A 205 -42.72 55.26 -5.30
N GLN A 206 -43.07 54.27 -4.48
CA GLN A 206 -44.40 54.15 -3.90
C GLN A 206 -44.75 55.35 -3.02
N CYS A 207 -43.82 55.80 -2.17
CA CYS A 207 -43.99 57.00 -1.34
C CYS A 207 -44.22 58.26 -2.19
N LEU A 208 -43.51 58.41 -3.31
CA LEU A 208 -43.71 59.54 -4.23
C LEU A 208 -45.08 59.49 -4.91
N LEU A 209 -45.53 58.31 -5.35
CA LEU A 209 -46.87 58.13 -5.92
C LEU A 209 -47.97 58.46 -4.91
N ASP A 210 -47.80 58.08 -3.65
CA ASP A 210 -48.79 58.38 -2.61
C ASP A 210 -48.81 59.88 -2.24
N ARG A 211 -47.65 60.56 -2.26
CA ARG A 211 -47.57 62.02 -2.17
C ARG A 211 -48.24 62.71 -3.36
N GLU A 212 -48.04 62.20 -4.57
CA GLU A 212 -48.69 62.71 -5.78
C GLU A 212 -50.21 62.56 -5.68
N LYS A 213 -50.72 61.40 -5.26
CA LYS A 213 -52.16 61.19 -5.02
C LYS A 213 -52.72 62.15 -3.97
N ALA A 214 -51.99 62.40 -2.88
CA ALA A 214 -52.38 63.36 -1.84
C ALA A 214 -52.38 64.80 -2.36
N ALA A 215 -51.41 65.19 -3.19
CA ALA A 215 -51.40 66.49 -3.84
C ALA A 215 -52.56 66.63 -4.85
N ALA A 216 -52.84 65.59 -5.64
CA ALA A 216 -53.98 65.58 -6.55
C ALA A 216 -55.33 65.68 -5.81
N SER A 217 -55.50 64.97 -4.70
CA SER A 217 -56.73 65.03 -3.90
C SER A 217 -56.92 66.38 -3.20
N THR A 218 -55.84 67.02 -2.73
CA THR A 218 -55.90 68.38 -2.19
C THR A 218 -56.25 69.39 -3.29
N LEU A 219 -55.67 69.30 -4.49
CA LEU A 219 -56.06 70.13 -5.63
C LEU A 219 -57.52 69.96 -6.02
N VAL A 220 -58.04 68.73 -6.04
CA VAL A 220 -59.47 68.46 -6.27
C VAL A 220 -60.34 69.08 -5.18
N SER A 221 -59.92 68.99 -3.91
CA SER A 221 -60.64 69.58 -2.77
C SER A 221 -60.67 71.11 -2.87
N LEU A 222 -59.52 71.74 -3.16
CA LEU A 222 -59.42 73.19 -3.38
C LEU A 222 -60.27 73.63 -4.58
N ARG A 223 -60.26 72.88 -5.69
CA ARG A 223 -61.11 73.16 -6.85
C ARG A 223 -62.59 73.07 -6.48
N ALA A 224 -63.00 72.08 -5.69
CA ALA A 224 -64.37 71.95 -5.20
C ALA A 224 -64.75 73.12 -4.25
N GLU A 225 -63.83 73.59 -3.42
CA GLU A 225 -64.02 74.76 -2.55
C GLU A 225 -64.18 76.05 -3.37
N CYS A 226 -63.34 76.29 -4.39
CA CYS A 226 -63.48 77.41 -5.32
C CYS A 226 -64.82 77.41 -6.07
N VAL A 227 -65.34 76.23 -6.44
CA VAL A 227 -66.66 76.10 -7.09
C VAL A 227 -67.80 76.45 -6.12
N ARG A 228 -67.65 76.14 -4.82
CA ARG A 228 -68.67 76.45 -3.80
C ARG A 228 -68.66 77.92 -3.36
N ASN A 229 -67.51 78.61 -3.39
CA ASN A 229 -67.38 80.02 -2.99
C ASN A 229 -66.49 80.82 -3.95
N PRO A 230 -67.00 81.26 -5.11
CA PRO A 230 -66.19 81.94 -6.13
C PRO A 230 -65.71 83.37 -5.75
N TRP A 231 -66.12 83.94 -4.60
CA TRP A 231 -65.89 85.35 -4.27
C TRP A 231 -65.48 85.67 -2.81
N SER A 232 -65.03 84.72 -1.99
CA SER A 232 -64.77 84.98 -0.55
C SER A 232 -63.37 85.53 -0.20
N THR A 233 -62.45 85.73 -1.15
CA THR A 233 -61.08 86.22 -0.89
C THR A 233 -60.77 87.63 -1.40
N LEU A 234 -61.74 88.55 -1.36
CA LEU A 234 -61.47 89.99 -1.55
C LEU A 234 -61.73 90.87 -0.32
N ALA A 235 -61.88 90.31 0.88
CA ALA A 235 -62.00 91.11 2.10
C ALA A 235 -61.17 90.53 3.24
N GLY A 236 -60.12 91.25 3.65
CA GLY A 236 -59.60 91.15 5.01
C GLY A 236 -58.09 90.99 5.24
N ALA A 237 -57.23 91.70 4.50
CA ALA A 237 -55.90 92.02 5.04
C ALA A 237 -56.05 93.18 6.05
N LYS A 238 -55.87 92.91 7.35
CA LYS A 238 -55.57 93.98 8.33
C LYS A 238 -54.57 93.47 9.37
N ALA A 239 -53.39 94.08 9.32
CA ALA A 239 -52.24 93.84 10.16
C ALA A 239 -52.47 94.21 11.64
N ARG A 240 -51.78 93.49 12.54
CA ARG A 240 -51.25 94.04 13.79
C ARG A 240 -50.13 93.16 14.37
N SER A 241 -48.90 93.69 14.35
CA SER A 241 -47.82 93.42 15.32
C SER A 241 -47.81 94.59 16.35
N PRO A 242 -47.13 94.53 17.52
CA PRO A 242 -45.66 94.44 17.65
C PRO A 242 -45.11 93.56 18.83
N ILE A 243 -43.95 92.89 18.62
CA ILE A 243 -42.60 93.10 19.22
C ILE A 243 -42.41 92.69 20.70
N ALA A 244 -41.56 91.67 20.92
CA ALA A 244 -40.53 91.65 21.98
C ALA A 244 -39.35 90.76 21.52
N GLU A 245 -38.13 91.21 21.82
CA GLU A 245 -36.83 90.82 21.25
C GLU A 245 -36.13 89.60 21.88
N GLY A 246 -35.20 89.00 21.10
CA GLY A 246 -33.94 88.31 21.49
C GLY A 246 -34.05 86.92 22.15
N ASP A 247 -33.21 85.91 21.87
CA ASP A 247 -31.95 85.81 21.13
C ASP A 247 -31.67 84.33 20.72
N LEU A 248 -30.98 84.16 19.58
CA LEU A 248 -30.03 83.10 19.16
C LEU A 248 -30.32 81.57 19.37
N SER A 249 -30.63 80.88 18.25
CA SER A 249 -30.08 79.63 17.65
C SER A 249 -29.66 78.38 18.47
N PRO A 250 -29.51 77.18 17.85
CA PRO A 250 -30.53 76.35 17.20
C PRO A 250 -30.40 74.86 17.67
N LEU A 251 -31.11 73.94 16.98
CA LEU A 251 -30.88 72.49 16.96
C LEU A 251 -31.48 71.68 18.12
N MET A 252 -32.49 70.87 17.82
CA MET A 252 -32.52 69.42 18.05
C MET A 252 -33.90 68.86 17.65
N ALA A 253 -33.86 67.80 16.85
CA ALA A 253 -35.02 67.01 16.43
C ALA A 253 -35.73 66.35 17.63
N PRO A 254 -37.04 66.06 17.55
CA PRO A 254 -37.62 65.05 18.41
C PRO A 254 -37.68 63.70 17.68
N HIS A 255 -36.97 62.77 18.30
CA HIS A 255 -37.04 61.32 18.22
C HIS A 255 -38.24 60.71 17.48
N ALA A 256 -37.91 59.88 16.49
CA ALA A 256 -38.77 58.82 16.00
C ALA A 256 -39.00 57.80 17.14
N THR A 257 -40.26 57.65 17.53
CA THR A 257 -40.70 56.62 18.46
C THR A 257 -40.61 55.26 17.77
N ARG A 258 -39.74 54.43 18.34
CA ARG A 258 -39.55 53.00 18.10
C ARG A 258 -40.89 52.26 18.21
N CYS A 259 -41.39 51.74 17.10
CA CYS A 259 -42.43 50.72 17.08
C CYS A 259 -41.81 49.39 16.65
N THR A 260 -41.70 48.47 17.61
CA THR A 260 -41.50 47.03 17.39
C THR A 260 -42.72 46.42 16.72
N PRO A 261 -42.57 45.62 15.64
CA PRO A 261 -43.57 44.64 15.28
C PRO A 261 -43.28 43.30 15.96
N THR A 262 -44.29 42.83 16.68
CA THR A 262 -44.45 41.49 17.21
C THR A 262 -44.43 40.46 16.09
N THR A 263 -43.67 39.40 16.33
CA THR A 263 -43.51 38.19 15.52
C THR A 263 -44.84 37.45 15.38
N GLY A 264 -45.23 37.16 14.14
CA GLY A 264 -46.40 36.36 13.79
C GLY A 264 -46.17 35.55 12.52
N SER A 265 -45.70 34.32 12.71
CA SER A 265 -46.06 33.07 12.00
C SER A 265 -45.95 32.95 10.46
N ASN A 266 -45.10 31.98 10.08
CA ASN A 266 -45.18 31.05 8.94
C ASN A 266 -44.96 31.54 7.50
N ALA A 267 -43.76 31.27 6.95
CA ALA A 267 -43.59 30.30 5.85
C ALA A 267 -42.09 30.07 5.52
N VAL A 268 -41.76 28.79 5.40
CA VAL A 268 -40.55 28.10 4.87
C VAL A 268 -40.13 28.70 3.50
N PRO A 269 -38.82 28.88 3.17
CA PRO A 269 -37.93 27.75 2.96
C PRO A 269 -36.45 27.98 3.28
N CYS A 270 -35.83 27.01 3.96
CA CYS A 270 -34.47 26.61 3.57
C CYS A 270 -34.15 25.24 4.14
N ALA A 271 -33.95 24.30 3.23
CA ALA A 271 -33.26 23.07 3.49
C ALA A 271 -31.79 23.37 3.76
N SER A 272 -31.28 22.88 4.89
CA SER A 272 -29.91 22.41 5.02
C SER A 272 -29.79 21.76 6.41
N SER A 273 -30.16 20.49 6.49
CA SER A 273 -29.70 19.64 7.59
C SER A 273 -28.91 18.48 7.00
N VAL A 274 -27.67 18.46 7.42
CA VAL A 274 -26.60 17.52 7.13
C VAL A 274 -27.02 16.15 7.68
N SER A 275 -27.73 15.36 6.87
CA SER A 275 -28.05 13.97 7.23
C SER A 275 -28.17 13.00 6.04
N ASP A 276 -27.71 13.38 4.84
CA ASP A 276 -27.69 12.51 3.64
C ASP A 276 -26.30 12.48 2.97
N MET A 277 -25.26 12.15 3.74
CA MET A 277 -23.94 11.82 3.17
C MET A 277 -23.24 10.66 3.89
N VAL A 278 -24.02 9.72 4.45
CA VAL A 278 -23.51 8.42 4.90
C VAL A 278 -24.48 7.34 4.45
N SER A 279 -24.49 7.05 3.16
CA SER A 279 -25.11 5.86 2.57
C SER A 279 -24.44 5.56 1.23
N ALA A 280 -23.14 5.27 1.30
CA ALA A 280 -22.41 4.60 0.22
C ALA A 280 -21.60 3.42 0.79
N PHE A 281 -22.12 2.72 1.80
CA PHE A 281 -21.57 1.44 2.29
C PHE A 281 -22.67 0.56 2.92
N GLN A 282 -23.81 0.42 2.23
CA GLN A 282 -24.70 -0.71 2.50
C GLN A 282 -25.10 -1.30 1.15
N GLY A 283 -24.37 -2.34 0.75
CA GLY A 283 -24.78 -3.20 -0.36
C GLY A 283 -26.11 -3.87 -0.01
N SER A 284 -27.10 -3.65 -0.85
CA SER A 284 -28.30 -4.48 -0.90
C SER A 284 -28.10 -5.62 -1.91
N PRO A 285 -28.59 -6.84 -1.62
CA PRO A 285 -28.27 -8.03 -2.39
C PRO A 285 -29.25 -8.17 -3.55
N SER A 286 -28.74 -8.19 -4.79
CA SER A 286 -29.46 -8.82 -5.89
C SER A 286 -28.49 -9.20 -7.01
N ASP A 287 -28.36 -10.53 -7.16
CA ASP A 287 -28.12 -11.26 -8.40
C ASP A 287 -27.54 -10.51 -9.61
N LYS A 288 -26.26 -10.78 -9.90
CA LYS A 288 -25.85 -11.60 -11.06
C LYS A 288 -24.32 -11.67 -11.19
N HIS A 289 -23.83 -12.91 -11.05
CA HIS A 289 -22.58 -13.50 -11.55
C HIS A 289 -21.31 -12.64 -11.59
N PHE A 290 -20.47 -12.81 -10.55
CA PHE A 290 -19.01 -12.80 -10.67
C PHE A 290 -18.43 -13.97 -9.85
N PRO A 291 -17.40 -14.68 -10.33
CA PRO A 291 -16.84 -15.83 -9.63
C PRO A 291 -16.01 -15.38 -8.43
N GLN A 292 -16.39 -15.83 -7.24
CA GLN A 292 -15.57 -15.78 -6.03
C GLN A 292 -14.29 -16.60 -6.24
N LEU A 293 -13.14 -15.92 -6.20
CA LEU A 293 -11.84 -16.53 -5.96
C LEU A 293 -11.20 -15.83 -4.76
N CYS A 294 -11.86 -15.94 -3.61
CA CYS A 294 -11.21 -15.80 -2.31
C CYS A 294 -10.85 -17.21 -1.85
N LEU A 295 -9.63 -17.65 -2.18
CA LEU A 295 -9.06 -18.86 -1.60
C LEU A 295 -8.58 -18.55 -0.19
N THR A 296 -8.96 -19.38 0.78
CA THR A 296 -8.42 -19.33 2.14
C THR A 296 -6.94 -19.74 2.13
N PRO A 297 -6.11 -19.19 3.03
CA PRO A 297 -4.66 -19.46 3.06
C PRO A 297 -4.29 -20.93 3.28
N GLU A 298 -5.25 -21.79 3.64
CA GLU A 298 -5.04 -23.23 3.85
C GLU A 298 -5.03 -24.05 2.55
N SER A 299 -5.47 -23.50 1.41
CA SER A 299 -5.51 -24.26 0.14
C SER A 299 -4.27 -24.12 -0.75
N VAL A 300 -3.27 -23.33 -0.35
CA VAL A 300 -2.03 -23.13 -1.15
C VAL A 300 -1.04 -24.30 -0.97
N ILE A 301 -1.17 -25.07 0.11
CA ILE A 301 -0.27 -26.18 0.43
C ILE A 301 -0.61 -27.45 -0.39
N ASP A 302 -1.88 -27.62 -0.81
CA ASP A 302 -2.30 -28.82 -1.56
C ASP A 302 -1.97 -28.80 -3.06
N TYR A 303 -1.72 -27.63 -3.64
CA TYR A 303 -1.40 -27.54 -5.08
C TYR A 303 0.03 -28.02 -5.38
N TYR A 304 0.97 -27.84 -4.45
CA TYR A 304 2.35 -28.31 -4.61
C TYR A 304 2.52 -29.82 -4.44
N CYS A 305 1.63 -30.49 -3.70
CA CYS A 305 1.66 -31.95 -3.53
C CYS A 305 1.03 -32.73 -4.69
N LYS A 306 0.03 -32.17 -5.40
CA LYS A 306 -0.61 -32.86 -6.53
C LYS A 306 0.19 -32.82 -7.83
N VAL A 307 1.02 -31.80 -8.05
CA VAL A 307 1.86 -31.73 -9.27
C VAL A 307 3.01 -32.75 -9.23
N LYS A 308 3.48 -33.16 -8.05
CA LYS A 308 4.55 -34.17 -7.90
C LYS A 308 4.08 -35.62 -8.07
N GLN A 309 2.77 -35.91 -8.02
CA GLN A 309 2.24 -37.27 -8.21
C GLN A 309 1.94 -37.61 -9.68
N HIS A 310 1.89 -36.64 -10.59
CA HIS A 310 1.61 -36.87 -12.01
C HIS A 310 2.86 -36.88 -12.92
N SER A 311 4.07 -36.67 -12.38
CA SER A 311 5.32 -36.70 -13.16
C SER A 311 6.11 -38.01 -13.04
N THR A 312 5.52 -39.05 -12.45
CA THR A 312 6.06 -40.42 -12.45
C THR A 312 5.00 -41.39 -12.97
N ILE A 313 4.77 -41.36 -14.27
CA ILE A 313 4.40 -42.49 -15.16
C ILE A 313 4.62 -41.93 -16.57
N GLY A 314 5.62 -42.48 -17.27
CA GLY A 314 6.08 -42.04 -18.59
C GLY A 314 7.56 -42.28 -18.71
#